data_AF-A0A1I6JAP1-F1
#
_entry.id   AF-A0A1I6JAP1-F1
#
_cell.length_a   1.000
_cell.length_b   1.000
_cell.length_c   1.000
_cell.angle_alpha   90.00
_cell.angle_beta   90.00
_cell.angle_gamma   90.00
#
_symmetry.space_group_name_H-M   'P 1'
#
loop_
_entity.id
_entity.type
_entity.pdbx_description
1 polymer ?
#
loop_
_entity_poly.entity_id
_entity_poly.type
_entity_poly.pdbx_seq_one_letter_code
_entity_poly.pdbx_strand_id
1 'polypeptide(L)' 'MGETFDRSQWYECTRCSFRSEPGDPTTVCPRCGQQMHNVARVQE' A
#
# COMPACT_ATOMS: atom_id res chain seq x y z
N MET A 1 -10.11 -15.51 14.78
CA MET A 1 -10.17 -14.67 13.57
C MET A 1 -8.75 -14.23 13.25
N GLY A 2 -8.06 -14.95 12.36
CA GLY A 2 -6.74 -14.53 11.90
C GLY A 2 -6.96 -13.56 10.75
N GLU A 3 -7.13 -12.28 11.06
CA GLU A 3 -6.96 -11.23 10.05
C GLU A 3 -5.49 -11.29 9.64
N THR A 4 -5.20 -12.06 8.61
CA THR A 4 -3.89 -12.04 7.96
C THR A 4 -3.75 -10.67 7.34
N PHE A 5 -3.26 -9.72 8.13
CA PHE A 5 -2.57 -8.54 7.62
C PHE A 5 -1.44 -9.10 6.76
N ASP A 6 -1.75 -9.29 5.49
CA ASP A 6 -0.83 -9.86 4.54
C ASP A 6 0.30 -8.83 4.43
N ARG A 7 1.41 -9.13 5.12
CA ARG A 7 2.63 -8.31 5.13
C ARG A 7 3.26 -8.26 3.72
N SER A 8 2.61 -8.80 2.70
CA SER A 8 2.98 -8.66 1.29
C SER A 8 2.18 -7.57 0.58
N GLN A 9 1.22 -6.92 1.25
CA GLN A 9 0.49 -5.79 0.69
C GLN A 9 1.25 -4.49 0.94
N TRP A 10 1.63 -3.81 -0.14
CA TRP A 10 2.09 -2.42 -0.09
C TRP A 10 1.13 -1.52 -0.88
N TYR A 11 1.14 -0.24 -0.54
CA TYR A 11 0.36 0.77 -1.25
C TYR A 11 1.27 1.57 -2.17
N GLU A 12 0.76 1.96 -3.34
CA GLU A 12 1.46 2.82 -4.29
C GLU A 12 0.64 4.09 -4.57
N CYS A 13 1.31 5.25 -4.58
CA CYS A 13 0.65 6.50 -4.90
C CYS A 13 0.46 6.65 -6.42
N THR A 14 -0.78 6.87 -6.85
CA THR A 14 -1.12 7.05 -8.27
C THR A 14 -0.49 8.28 -8.91
N ARG A 15 -0.04 9.26 -8.10
CA ARG A 15 0.47 10.55 -8.57
C ARG A 15 2.00 10.62 -8.64
N CYS A 16 2.69 10.12 -7.62
CA CYS A 16 4.15 10.25 -7.50
C CYS A 16 4.88 8.91 -7.41
N SER A 17 4.17 7.78 -7.56
CA SER A 17 4.71 6.42 -7.52
C SER A 17 5.47 6.09 -6.22
N PHE A 18 5.16 6.81 -5.13
CA PHE A 18 5.66 6.47 -3.81
C PHE A 18 5.08 5.13 -3.35
N ARG A 19 5.92 4.22 -2.85
CA ARG A 19 5.50 2.95 -2.25
C ARG A 19 5.64 3.01 -0.73
N SER A 20 4.57 2.64 -0.03
CA SER A 20 4.60 2.43 1.41
C SER A 20 5.28 1.11 1.77
N GLU A 21 5.66 0.98 3.03
CA GLU A 21 6.18 -0.27 3.56
C GLU A 21 5.09 -1.36 3.59
N PRO A 22 5.48 -2.64 3.43
CA PRO A 22 4.54 -3.75 3.50
C PRO A 22 3.82 -3.80 4.86
N GLY A 23 2.49 -3.86 4.82
CA GLY A 23 1.66 -3.87 6.03
C GLY A 23 1.43 -2.50 6.67
N ASP A 24 1.92 -1.41 6.06
CA ASP A 24 1.59 -0.06 6.47
C ASP A 24 0.15 0.29 6.04
N PRO A 25 -0.76 0.65 6.96
CA PRO A 25 -2.16 0.95 6.64
C PRO A 25 -2.34 2.36 6.02
N THR A 26 -1.25 3.02 5.64
CA THR A 26 -1.31 4.37 5.07
C THR A 26 -1.91 4.33 3.68
N THR A 27 -3.13 4.85 3.58
CA THR A 27 -3.86 5.02 2.31
C THR A 27 -3.65 6.42 1.70
N VAL A 28 -2.86 7.28 2.32
CA VAL A 28 -2.61 8.66 1.88
C VAL A 28 -1.11 8.93 1.76
N CYS A 29 -0.67 9.35 0.58
CA CYS A 29 0.75 9.55 0.30
C CYS A 29 1.33 10.71 1.14
N PRO A 30 2.37 10.47 1.97
CA PRO A 30 2.97 11.52 2.78
C PRO A 30 3.70 12.59 1.94
N ARG A 31 4.01 12.30 0.66
CA ARG A 31 4.71 13.24 -0.23
C ARG A 31 3.79 14.25 -0.90
N CYS A 32 2.56 13.86 -1.20
CA CYS A 32 1.67 14.69 -2.03
C CYS A 32 0.22 14.75 -1.52
N GLY A 33 -0.11 14.05 -0.43
CA GLY A 33 -1.46 14.00 0.15
C GLY A 33 -2.50 13.26 -0.67
N GLN A 34 -2.10 12.62 -1.78
CA GLN A 34 -3.02 11.94 -2.70
C GLN A 34 -3.24 10.48 -2.27
N GLN A 35 -4.37 9.89 -2.62
CA GLN A 35 -4.71 8.52 -2.24
C GLN A 35 -3.75 7.50 -2.87
N MET A 36 -3.41 6.49 -2.07
CA MET A 36 -2.61 5.37 -2.49
C MET A 36 -3.51 4.18 -2.80
N HIS A 37 -3.18 3.42 -3.83
CA HIS A 37 -3.89 2.21 -4.18
C HIS A 37 -3.14 0.99 -3.66
N ASN A 38 -3.88 -0.03 -3.24
CA ASN A 38 -3.30 -1.29 -2.81
C ASN A 38 -2.66 -1.98 -4.03
N VAL A 39 -1.42 -2.40 -3.87
CA VAL A 39 -0.69 -3.24 -4.82
C VAL A 39 -0.40 -4.54 -4.10
N ALA A 40 -1.41 -5.38 -3.96
CA ALA A 40 -1.20 -6.76 -3.61
C ALA A 40 -0.40 -7.41 -4.74
N ARG A 41 0.77 -8.00 -4.44
CA ARG A 41 1.39 -8.98 -5.34
C ARG A 41 0.37 -10.09 -5.54
N VAL A 42 -0.28 -10.13 -6.70
CA VAL A 42 -0.90 -11.36 -7.18
C VAL A 42 0.26 -12.32 -7.37
N GLN A 43 0.38 -13.32 -6.49
CA GLN A 43 1.30 -14.43 -6.70
C GLN A 43 0.80 -15.22 -7.91
N GLU A 44 1.63 -15.31 -8.94
CA GLU A 44 1.48 -16.19 -10.10
C GLU A 44 1.77 -17.65 -9.75
#